data_AF-A0A2V6NX10-F1
#
_entry.id   AF-A0A2V6NX10-F1
#
_cell.length_a   1.000
_cell.length_b   1.000
_cell.length_c   1.000
_cell.angle_alpha   90.00
_cell.angle_beta   90.00
_cell.angle_gamma   90.00
#
_symmetry.space_group_name_H-M   'P 1'
#
loop_
_entity.id
_entity.type
_entity.pdbx_description
1 polymer ?
#
loop_
_entity_poly.entity_id
_entity_poly.type
_entity_poly.pdbx_seq_one_letter_code
_entity_poly.pdbx_strand_id
1 'polypeptide(L)'
;MFIVLLAVTLGVSLLTAGVVVMFFRRPIRQILERIIGEQVGGAWQRFLTFSLFVVGVSAGVQIWKLEQYLQPQPIGPDGKTRVLTLDGPAVALEVYRTIIQVLQGMAWALLVFFVVALLAFVLVKRGEGRAASPSL
;
A
#
# COMPACT_ATOMS: atom_id res chain seq x y z
N MET A 1 6.60 0.00 -25.86
CA MET A 1 6.94 1.16 -25.02
C MET A 1 6.04 1.19 -23.78
N PHE A 2 4.76 1.53 -23.91
CA PHE A 2 3.79 1.56 -22.80
C PHE A 2 3.58 0.21 -22.09
N ILE A 3 3.34 -0.86 -22.86
CA ILE A 3 3.03 -2.19 -22.30
C ILE A 3 4.18 -2.75 -21.46
N VAL A 4 5.44 -2.49 -21.86
CA VAL A 4 6.62 -2.95 -21.12
C VAL A 4 6.75 -2.22 -19.79
N LEU A 5 6.63 -0.89 -19.79
CA LEU A 5 6.62 -0.10 -18.55
C LEU A 5 5.46 -0.48 -17.63
N LEU A 6 4.26 -0.70 -18.20
CA LEU A 6 3.11 -1.14 -17.45
C LEU A 6 3.35 -2.51 -16.81
N ALA A 7 3.89 -3.47 -17.57
CA ALA A 7 4.21 -4.80 -17.04
C ALA A 7 5.28 -4.73 -15.94
N VAL A 8 6.34 -3.92 -16.12
CA VAL A 8 7.40 -3.72 -15.12
C VAL A 8 6.83 -3.06 -13.86
N THR A 9 6.10 -1.95 -13.98
CA THR A 9 5.53 -1.23 -12.83
C THR A 9 4.48 -2.06 -12.10
N LEU A 10 3.66 -2.81 -12.82
CA LEU A 10 2.71 -3.76 -12.21
C LEU A 10 3.45 -4.87 -11.46
N GLY A 11 4.47 -5.47 -12.07
CA GLY A 11 5.29 -6.51 -11.44
C GLY A 11 5.98 -6.00 -10.18
N VAL A 12 6.63 -4.84 -10.24
CA VAL A 12 7.29 -4.20 -9.10
C VAL A 12 6.29 -3.86 -8.00
N SER A 13 5.11 -3.35 -8.36
CA SER A 13 4.05 -3.02 -7.40
C SER A 13 3.56 -4.28 -6.66
N LEU A 14 3.31 -5.36 -7.38
CA LEU A 14 2.88 -6.64 -6.81
C LEU A 14 3.95 -7.25 -5.90
N LEU A 15 5.20 -7.23 -6.32
CA LEU A 15 6.33 -7.72 -5.51
C LEU A 15 6.49 -6.90 -4.24
N THR A 16 6.48 -5.57 -4.35
CA THR A 16 6.63 -4.66 -3.21
C THR A 16 5.46 -4.84 -2.23
N ALA A 17 4.23 -4.87 -2.73
CA ALA A 17 3.05 -5.11 -1.90
C ALA A 17 3.08 -6.49 -1.23
N GLY A 18 3.52 -7.52 -1.97
CA GLY A 18 3.68 -8.87 -1.44
C GLY A 18 4.68 -8.95 -0.29
N VAL A 19 5.82 -8.26 -0.40
CA VAL A 19 6.83 -8.17 0.67
C VAL A 19 6.25 -7.49 1.92
N VAL A 20 5.54 -6.37 1.75
CA VAL A 20 4.90 -5.65 2.87
C VAL A 20 3.84 -6.53 3.55
N VAL A 21 2.95 -7.15 2.76
CA VAL A 21 1.93 -8.06 3.28
C VAL A 21 2.56 -9.21 4.04
N MET A 22 3.62 -9.84 3.50
CA MET A 22 4.33 -10.93 4.16
C MET A 22 4.87 -10.49 5.53
N PHE A 23 5.50 -9.33 5.59
CA PHE A 23 6.09 -8.78 6.82
C PHE A 23 5.02 -8.50 7.89
N PHE A 24 3.90 -7.89 7.51
CA PHE A 24 2.84 -7.49 8.46
C PHE A 24 1.79 -8.58 8.72
N ARG A 25 1.83 -9.72 8.01
CA ARG A 25 0.83 -10.79 8.14
C ARG A 25 0.64 -11.26 9.58
N ARG A 26 1.73 -11.52 10.30
CA ARG A 26 1.68 -12.00 11.69
C ARG A 26 1.16 -10.91 12.67
N PRO A 27 1.73 -9.69 12.69
CA PRO A 27 1.22 -8.61 13.54
C PRO A 27 -0.26 -8.30 13.34
N ILE A 28 -0.71 -8.20 12.09
CA ILE A 28 -2.12 -7.92 11.75
C ILE A 28 -3.02 -9.01 12.35
N ARG A 29 -2.64 -10.28 12.20
CA ARG A 29 -3.46 -11.40 12.69
C ARG A 29 -3.63 -11.35 14.20
N GLN A 30 -2.53 -11.16 14.93
CA GLN A 30 -2.54 -11.11 16.39
C GLN A 30 -3.43 -9.98 16.92
N ILE A 31 -3.39 -8.81 16.28
CA ILE A 31 -4.21 -7.66 16.68
C ILE A 31 -5.70 -7.93 16.40
N LEU A 32 -6.02 -8.45 15.22
CA LEU A 32 -7.41 -8.77 14.87
C LEU A 32 -8.00 -9.86 15.76
N GLU A 33 -7.25 -10.94 16.01
CA GLU A 33 -7.65 -12.03 16.93
C GLU A 33 -7.89 -11.49 18.34
N ARG A 34 -7.06 -10.53 18.81
CA ARG A 34 -7.21 -9.93 20.14
C ARG A 34 -8.43 -9.02 20.27
N ILE A 35 -8.84 -8.34 19.20
CA ILE A 35 -9.93 -7.35 19.23
C ILE A 35 -11.30 -7.99 18.92
N ILE A 36 -11.35 -8.87 17.92
CA ILE A 36 -12.62 -9.41 17.35
C ILE A 36 -12.77 -10.92 17.62
N GLY A 37 -11.76 -11.58 18.19
CA GLY A 37 -11.76 -13.01 18.48
C GLY A 37 -11.28 -13.88 17.30
N GLU A 38 -10.85 -15.10 17.62
CA GLU A 38 -10.19 -16.01 16.66
C GLU A 38 -11.06 -16.42 15.47
N GLN A 39 -12.37 -16.60 15.70
CA GLN A 39 -13.32 -17.05 14.67
C GLN A 39 -13.46 -16.03 13.54
N VAL A 40 -13.42 -14.73 13.88
CA VAL A 40 -13.68 -13.63 12.95
C VAL A 40 -12.38 -12.99 12.47
N GLY A 41 -11.34 -12.95 13.31
CA GLY A 41 -10.05 -12.31 13.00
C GLY A 41 -9.38 -12.85 11.73
N GLY A 42 -9.48 -14.16 11.47
CA GLY A 42 -8.93 -14.76 10.26
C GLY A 42 -9.60 -14.29 8.96
N ALA A 43 -10.92 -14.09 8.97
CA ALA A 43 -11.66 -13.56 7.81
C ALA A 43 -11.31 -12.09 7.55
N TRP A 44 -11.25 -11.27 8.60
CA TRP A 44 -10.84 -9.87 8.51
C TRP A 44 -9.39 -9.69 8.05
N GLN A 45 -8.50 -10.60 8.44
CA GLN A 45 -7.12 -10.58 7.96
C GLN A 45 -7.06 -10.76 6.43
N ARG A 46 -7.86 -11.68 5.86
CA ARG A 46 -7.92 -11.88 4.41
C ARG A 46 -8.45 -10.64 3.70
N PHE A 47 -9.48 -10.02 4.26
CA PHE A 47 -10.01 -8.76 3.74
C PHE A 47 -8.96 -7.64 3.78
N LEU A 48 -8.26 -7.44 4.90
CA LEU A 48 -7.22 -6.42 4.99
C LEU A 48 -6.06 -6.71 4.02
N THR A 49 -5.69 -7.98 3.86
CA THR A 49 -4.67 -8.40 2.89
C THR A 49 -5.07 -8.03 1.46
N PHE A 50 -6.31 -8.34 1.08
CA PHE A 50 -6.86 -7.94 -0.21
C PHE A 50 -6.81 -6.42 -0.39
N SER A 51 -7.29 -5.66 0.60
CA SER A 51 -7.28 -4.19 0.57
C SER A 51 -5.87 -3.62 0.44
N LEU A 52 -4.88 -4.21 1.11
CA LEU A 52 -3.48 -3.79 1.00
C LEU A 52 -2.91 -4.02 -0.41
N PHE A 53 -3.26 -5.13 -1.07
CA PHE A 53 -2.87 -5.34 -2.47
C PHE A 53 -3.54 -4.31 -3.39
N VAL A 54 -4.84 -4.06 -3.21
CA VAL A 54 -5.57 -3.06 -4.01
C VAL A 54 -4.94 -1.67 -3.85
N VAL A 55 -4.70 -1.24 -2.60
CA VAL A 55 -4.06 0.06 -2.32
C VAL A 55 -2.64 0.12 -2.89
N GLY A 56 -1.83 -0.93 -2.67
CA GLY A 56 -0.44 -0.96 -3.14
C GLY A 56 -0.33 -0.89 -4.66
N VAL A 57 -1.10 -1.71 -5.38
CA VAL A 57 -1.13 -1.69 -6.85
C VAL A 57 -1.68 -0.36 -7.37
N SER A 58 -2.74 0.18 -6.75
CA SER A 58 -3.33 1.46 -7.18
C SER A 58 -2.39 2.64 -6.95
N ALA A 59 -1.56 2.61 -5.90
CA ALA A 59 -0.58 3.64 -5.63
C ALA A 59 0.60 3.58 -6.62
N GLY A 60 1.08 2.38 -6.93
CA GLY A 60 2.25 2.16 -7.78
C GLY A 60 2.00 2.28 -9.29
N VAL A 61 0.82 1.90 -9.77
CA VAL A 61 0.46 1.94 -11.19
C VAL A 61 -0.22 3.27 -11.53
N GLN A 62 0.57 4.30 -11.81
CA GLN A 62 0.05 5.64 -12.16
C GLN A 62 -0.12 5.80 -13.67
N ILE A 63 -1.27 5.35 -14.20
CA ILE A 63 -1.59 5.38 -15.65
C ILE A 63 -1.45 6.78 -16.26
N TRP A 64 -1.90 7.82 -15.54
CA TRP A 64 -1.77 9.22 -15.94
C TRP A 64 -0.32 9.68 -16.20
N LYS A 65 0.68 9.05 -15.59
CA LYS A 65 2.09 9.35 -15.86
C LYS A 65 2.62 8.61 -17.07
N LEU A 66 2.12 7.40 -17.32
CA LEU A 66 2.51 6.64 -18.52
C LEU A 66 2.04 7.35 -19.80
N GLU A 67 0.89 8.03 -19.77
CA GLU A 67 0.39 8.82 -20.91
C GLU A 67 1.30 10.02 -21.28
N GLN A 68 2.04 10.56 -20.32
CA GLN A 68 2.98 11.67 -20.52
C GLN A 68 4.21 11.27 -21.34
N TYR A 69 4.50 9.97 -21.44
CA TYR A 69 5.54 9.43 -22.31
C TYR A 69 5.03 9.16 -23.74
N LEU A 70 3.70 9.16 -23.96
CA LEU A 70 3.10 9.10 -25.30
C LEU A 70 2.86 10.48 -25.90
N GLN A 71 2.69 11.51 -25.07
CA GLN A 71 2.52 12.88 -25.56
C GLN A 71 3.88 13.60 -25.62
N PRO A 72 4.30 14.15 -26.78
CA PRO A 72 5.47 15.02 -26.82
C PRO A 72 5.19 16.22 -25.91
N GLN A 73 6.06 16.46 -24.91
CA GLN A 73 6.07 17.72 -24.15
C GLN A 73 6.91 18.76 -24.91
N PRO A 74 6.29 19.75 -25.58
CA PRO A 74 6.86 21.09 -25.77
C PRO A 74 7.18 21.79 -24.45
N ILE A 75 8.27 21.41 -23.78
CA ILE A 75 8.83 22.22 -22.69
C ILE A 75 10.34 22.35 -22.89
N GLY A 76 10.70 23.31 -23.73
CA GLY A 76 12.05 23.82 -23.89
C GLY A 76 11.98 25.16 -24.63
N PRO A 77 12.76 26.20 -24.25
CA PRO A 77 12.81 27.48 -24.98
C PRO A 77 13.21 27.33 -26.46
N ASP A 78 13.79 26.18 -26.81
CA ASP A 78 14.41 25.90 -28.11
C ASP A 78 13.51 25.11 -29.09
N GLY A 79 12.24 24.87 -28.76
CA GLY A 79 11.29 24.17 -29.64
C GLY A 79 11.63 22.70 -29.96
N LYS A 80 12.62 22.10 -29.27
CA LYS A 80 13.04 20.71 -29.50
C LYS A 80 12.21 19.76 -28.65
N THR A 81 11.49 18.87 -29.33
CA THR A 81 10.79 17.73 -28.72
C THR A 81 11.81 16.78 -28.08
N ARG A 82 11.95 16.81 -26.74
CA ARG A 82 12.65 15.73 -26.03
C ARG A 82 11.68 14.57 -25.87
N VAL A 83 11.69 13.66 -26.84
CA VAL A 83 11.17 12.31 -26.61
C VAL A 83 12.05 11.72 -25.50
N LEU A 84 11.48 11.46 -24.32
CA LEU A 84 12.19 10.68 -23.30
C LEU A 84 12.39 9.28 -23.89
N THR A 85 13.53 9.06 -24.52
CA THR A 85 13.98 7.73 -24.91
C THR A 85 14.22 6.93 -23.64
N LEU A 86 13.72 5.70 -23.63
CA LEU A 86 13.79 4.80 -22.49
C LEU A 86 15.22 4.24 -22.38
N ASP A 87 16.15 5.06 -21.90
CA ASP A 87 17.49 4.60 -21.54
C ASP A 87 17.43 3.83 -20.21
N GLY A 88 18.32 2.86 -19.99
CA GLY A 88 18.37 2.05 -18.77
C GLY A 88 18.20 2.83 -17.45
N PRO A 89 18.80 4.03 -17.29
CA PRO A 89 18.59 4.88 -16.12
C PRO A 89 17.14 5.35 -15.89
N ALA A 90 16.36 5.58 -16.95
CA ALA A 90 14.96 6.02 -16.84
C ALA A 90 14.06 4.91 -16.28
N VAL A 91 14.29 3.67 -16.69
CA VAL A 91 13.56 2.50 -16.13
C VAL A 91 13.89 2.30 -14.66
N ALA A 92 15.15 2.47 -14.25
CA ALA A 92 15.55 2.36 -12.86
C ALA A 92 14.85 3.39 -11.96
N LEU A 93 14.72 4.64 -12.43
CA LEU A 93 13.99 5.69 -11.71
C LEU A 93 12.50 5.38 -11.59
N GLU A 94 11.89 4.83 -12.64
CA GLU A 94 10.47 4.43 -12.59
C GLU A 94 10.25 3.31 -11.57
N VAL A 95 11.11 2.30 -11.55
CA VAL A 95 11.07 1.21 -10.54
C VAL A 95 11.17 1.78 -9.13
N TYR A 96 12.17 2.65 -8.88
CA TYR A 96 12.35 3.29 -7.57
C TYR A 96 11.11 4.08 -7.15
N ARG A 97 10.54 4.87 -8.07
CA ARG A 97 9.33 5.66 -7.83
C ARG A 97 8.13 4.77 -7.51
N THR A 98 7.91 3.71 -8.28
CA THR A 98 6.84 2.74 -8.05
C THR A 98 6.95 2.11 -6.66
N ILE A 99 8.16 1.69 -6.26
CA ILE A 99 8.41 1.14 -4.92
C ILE A 99 7.99 2.14 -3.85
N ILE A 100 8.47 3.38 -3.91
CA ILE A 100 8.14 4.40 -2.90
C ILE A 100 6.63 4.69 -2.86
N GLN A 101 5.97 4.75 -4.02
CA GLN A 101 4.54 5.01 -4.07
C GLN A 101 3.72 3.87 -3.45
N VAL A 102 4.07 2.61 -3.73
CA VAL A 102 3.45 1.44 -3.09
C VAL A 102 3.68 1.49 -1.58
N LEU A 103 4.93 1.70 -1.15
CA LEU A 103 5.26 1.79 0.28
C LEU A 103 4.48 2.92 0.97
N GLN A 104 4.39 4.10 0.37
CA GLN A 104 3.67 5.23 0.93
C GLN A 104 2.15 4.96 1.03
N GLY A 105 1.55 4.43 -0.04
CA GLY A 105 0.12 4.09 -0.04
C GLY A 105 -0.23 3.05 1.02
N MET A 106 0.57 1.98 1.11
CA MET A 106 0.39 0.94 2.12
C MET A 106 0.70 1.44 3.53
N ALA A 107 1.70 2.30 3.71
CA ALA A 107 2.02 2.90 5.00
C ALA A 107 0.84 3.70 5.54
N TRP A 108 0.19 4.52 4.70
CA TRP A 108 -1.02 5.24 5.09
C TRP A 108 -2.18 4.30 5.44
N ALA A 109 -2.42 3.26 4.63
CA ALA A 109 -3.48 2.29 4.91
C ALA A 109 -3.25 1.54 6.22
N LEU A 110 -2.02 1.07 6.47
CA LEU A 110 -1.63 0.40 7.70
C LEU A 110 -1.69 1.35 8.90
N LEU A 111 -1.22 2.59 8.76
CA LEU A 111 -1.24 3.58 9.83
C LEU A 111 -2.68 3.83 10.30
N VAL A 112 -3.60 4.10 9.36
CA VAL A 112 -5.03 4.29 9.67
C VAL A 112 -5.59 3.04 10.34
N PHE A 113 -5.32 1.86 9.79
CA PHE A 113 -5.76 0.59 10.38
C PHE A 113 -5.26 0.41 11.82
N PHE A 114 -3.97 0.64 12.07
CA PHE A 114 -3.37 0.50 13.41
C PHE A 114 -3.94 1.52 14.40
N VAL A 115 -4.16 2.77 13.99
CA VAL A 115 -4.80 3.78 14.85
C VAL A 115 -6.21 3.35 15.24
N VAL A 116 -7.02 2.90 14.27
CA VAL A 116 -8.37 2.39 14.54
C VAL A 116 -8.35 1.15 15.45
N ALA A 117 -7.44 0.22 15.20
CA ALA A 117 -7.27 -0.98 16.01
C ALA A 117 -6.83 -0.65 17.44
N LEU A 118 -5.93 0.32 17.62
CA LEU A 118 -5.48 0.78 18.94
C LEU A 118 -6.64 1.39 19.74
N LEU A 119 -7.47 2.22 19.10
CA LEU A 119 -8.66 2.79 19.73
C LEU A 119 -9.63 1.68 20.16
N ALA A 120 -9.92 0.72 19.28
CA ALA A 120 -10.77 -0.42 19.61
C ALA A 120 -10.21 -1.23 20.79
N PHE A 121 -8.90 -1.51 20.80
CA PHE A 121 -8.23 -2.21 21.88
C PHE A 121 -8.35 -1.47 23.23
N VAL A 122 -8.14 -0.16 23.25
CA VAL A 122 -8.26 0.66 24.48
C VAL A 122 -9.69 0.64 25.02
N LEU A 123 -10.69 0.68 24.14
CA LEU A 123 -12.10 0.62 24.53
C LEU A 123 -12.46 -0.74 25.16
N VAL A 124 -12.05 -1.84 24.52
CA VAL A 124 -12.28 -3.20 25.03
C VAL A 124 -11.62 -3.39 26.40
N LYS A 125 -10.34 -3.02 26.54
CA LYS A 125 -9.58 -3.17 27.79
C LYS A 125 -10.19 -2.36 28.95
N ARG A 126 -10.74 -1.16 28.68
CA ARG A 126 -11.44 -0.36 29.70
C ARG A 126 -12.76 -0.97 30.13
N GLY A 127 -13.47 -1.69 29.24
CA GLY A 127 -14.68 -2.42 29.58
C GLY A 127 -14.41 -3.57 30.54
N GLU A 128 -13.36 -4.36 30.28
CA GLU A 128 -12.95 -5.49 31.14
C GLU A 128 -12.58 -5.01 32.56
N GLY A 129 -11.83 -3.91 32.68
CA GLY A 129 -11.41 -3.37 33.98
C GLY A 129 -12.56 -2.83 34.84
N ARG A 130 -13.69 -2.42 34.24
CA ARG A 130 -14.87 -1.96 34.97
C ARG A 130 -15.75 -3.11 35.47
N ALA A 131 -15.79 -4.22 34.75
CA ALA A 131 -16.54 -5.41 35.16
C ALA A 131 -15.89 -6.13 36.36
N ALA A 132 -14.58 -5.94 36.57
CA ALA A 132 -13.81 -6.58 37.64
C ALA A 132 -13.82 -5.82 38.99
N SER A 133 -14.52 -4.69 39.10
CA SER A 133 -14.76 -4.01 40.38
C SER A 133 -16.18 -4.31 40.87
N PRO A 134 -16.43 -5.48 41.51
CA PRO A 134 -17.65 -5.65 42.28
C PRO A 134 -17.60 -4.66 43.44
N SER A 135 -18.64 -3.83 43.51
CA SER A 135 -18.92 -2.92 44.62
C SER A 135 -18.79 -3.65 45.96
N LEU A 136 -17.83 -3.21 46.78
CA LEU A 136 -17.79 -3.46 48.22
C LEU A 136 -18.82 -2.57 48.92
#